data_AF-A0A4V5TRR9-F1
#
_entry.id   AF-A0A4V5TRR9-F1
#
_cell.length_a   1.000
_cell.length_b   1.000
_cell.length_c   1.000
_cell.angle_alpha   90.00
_cell.angle_beta   90.00
_cell.angle_gamma   90.00
#
_symmetry.space_group_name_H-M   'P 1'
#
loop_
_entity.id
_entity.type
_entity.pdbx_description
1 polymer ?
#
loop_
_entity_poly.entity_id
_entity_poly.type
_entity_poly.pdbx_seq_one_letter_code
_entity_poly.pdbx_strand_id
1 'polypeptide(L)'
;KYRPNYLPDDQGRYLDQQFNKWLKKNDFEYVKSPLILDGGNLIWNKKDTVILTERIFDDNDDWTEEEIIEQLEWDLDVSRVIIIPAEEGDVLAHADGMVKFIDEHTMFISDFLGDDEFRYHVQQIIQEQMPEAEFIVVPSSYTEKGQYDQEIASAKGL
;
A
#
# COMPACT_ATOMS: atom_id res chain seq x y z
N LYS A 1 12.35 10.14 3.82
CA LYS A 1 11.84 11.00 4.94
C LYS A 1 10.39 10.62 5.11
N TYR A 2 9.91 10.20 6.28
CA TYR A 2 8.50 9.78 6.39
C TYR A 2 7.55 10.98 6.57
N ARG A 3 6.81 11.30 5.48
CA ARG A 3 5.91 12.46 5.31
C ARG A 3 4.76 12.14 4.32
N PRO A 4 3.95 11.10 4.54
CA PRO A 4 2.80 10.87 3.67
C PRO A 4 1.84 12.07 3.74
N ASN A 5 1.18 12.39 2.63
CA ASN A 5 0.38 13.60 2.46
C ASN A 5 -0.81 13.73 3.46
N TYR A 6 -1.28 12.61 4.04
CA TYR A 6 -2.38 12.61 5.01
C TYR A 6 -1.92 12.96 6.43
N LEU A 7 -0.61 12.90 6.71
CA LEU A 7 -0.08 13.00 8.05
C LEU A 7 0.44 14.41 8.34
N PRO A 8 0.01 15.05 9.44
CA PRO A 8 0.55 16.33 9.84
C PRO A 8 2.07 16.34 9.97
N ASP A 9 2.65 17.46 9.58
CA ASP A 9 4.09 17.62 9.37
C ASP A 9 4.93 17.40 10.64
N ASP A 10 4.38 17.82 11.79
CA ASP A 10 4.93 17.64 13.12
C ASP A 10 4.85 16.17 13.58
N GLN A 11 3.71 15.51 13.34
CA GLN A 11 3.51 14.10 13.70
C GLN A 11 4.47 13.21 12.93
N GLY A 12 4.59 13.36 11.62
CA GLY A 12 5.55 12.51 10.90
C GLY A 12 7.01 12.86 11.23
N ARG A 13 7.34 14.09 11.69
CA ARG A 13 8.70 14.42 12.17
C ARG A 13 8.98 13.65 13.44
N TYR A 14 8.00 13.60 14.33
CA TYR A 14 8.06 12.81 15.53
C TYR A 14 8.23 11.31 15.21
N LEU A 15 7.40 10.73 14.34
CA LEU A 15 7.48 9.32 13.95
C LEU A 15 8.83 8.96 13.31
N ASP A 16 9.29 9.74 12.32
CA ASP A 16 10.58 9.54 11.67
C ASP A 16 11.74 9.57 12.69
N GLN A 17 11.71 10.49 13.66
CA GLN A 17 12.70 10.55 14.72
C GLN A 17 12.66 9.35 15.67
N GLN A 18 11.46 8.92 16.11
CA GLN A 18 11.35 7.77 17.01
C GLN A 18 11.77 6.49 16.31
N PHE A 19 11.38 6.29 15.05
CA PHE A 19 11.76 5.13 14.27
C PHE A 19 13.27 5.07 14.02
N ASN A 20 13.89 6.19 13.63
CA ASN A 20 15.35 6.26 13.46
C ASN A 20 16.10 6.00 14.79
N LYS A 21 15.57 6.41 15.95
CA LYS A 21 16.15 6.07 17.26
C LYS A 21 16.04 4.58 17.55
N TRP A 22 14.91 3.97 17.23
CA TRP A 22 14.70 2.53 17.40
C TRP A 22 15.62 1.73 16.47
N LEU A 23 15.75 2.09 15.19
CA LEU A 23 16.69 1.45 14.25
C LEU A 23 18.13 1.47 14.79
N LYS A 24 18.61 2.64 15.23
CA LYS A 24 19.95 2.80 15.81
C LYS A 24 20.19 1.98 17.08
N LYS A 25 19.14 1.65 17.83
CA LYS A 25 19.25 0.87 19.06
C LYS A 25 19.40 -0.63 18.78
N ASN A 26 18.93 -1.09 17.63
CA ASN A 26 18.81 -2.52 17.32
C ASN A 26 19.82 -2.99 16.24
N ASP A 27 20.75 -2.12 15.81
CA ASP A 27 21.86 -2.44 14.90
C ASP A 27 21.44 -3.19 13.61
N PHE A 28 20.34 -2.76 12.99
CA PHE A 28 19.91 -3.30 11.70
C PHE A 28 20.80 -2.83 10.55
N GLU A 29 21.05 -3.72 9.60
CA GLU A 29 21.52 -3.35 8.26
C GLU A 29 20.31 -2.94 7.42
N TYR A 30 20.31 -1.71 6.91
CA TYR A 30 19.21 -1.19 6.10
C TYR A 30 19.71 -0.14 5.12
N VAL A 31 18.99 0.00 4.01
CA VAL A 31 19.12 1.10 3.06
C VAL A 31 17.90 2.02 3.22
N LYS A 32 18.09 3.32 2.99
CA LYS A 32 16.98 4.26 2.96
C LYS A 32 16.56 4.49 1.52
N SER A 33 15.30 4.17 1.21
CA SER A 33 14.68 4.56 -0.05
C SER A 33 14.52 6.09 -0.10
N PRO A 34 14.68 6.72 -1.28
CA PRO A 34 14.33 8.12 -1.48
C PRO A 34 12.81 8.35 -1.48
N LEU A 35 12.01 7.31 -1.77
CA LEU A 35 10.56 7.41 -1.86
C LEU A 35 9.92 7.64 -0.48
N ILE A 36 8.84 8.42 -0.49
CA ILE A 36 7.89 8.53 0.60
C ILE A 36 6.88 7.41 0.41
N LEU A 37 6.92 6.42 1.30
CA LEU A 37 6.04 5.27 1.25
C LEU A 37 5.65 4.86 2.66
N ASP A 38 4.35 4.63 2.86
CA ASP A 38 3.83 4.00 4.05
C ASP A 38 3.82 2.47 3.92
N GLY A 39 4.14 1.77 5.01
CA GLY A 39 4.13 0.31 5.03
C GLY A 39 2.74 -0.30 4.79
N GLY A 40 1.66 0.43 5.12
CA GLY A 40 0.30 -0.01 4.78
C GLY A 40 0.01 0.06 3.28
N ASN A 41 0.71 0.90 2.53
CA ASN A 41 0.55 0.99 1.08
C ASN A 41 1.49 0.07 0.29
N LEU A 42 2.10 -0.94 0.91
CA LEU A 42 2.94 -1.92 0.21
C LEU A 42 2.58 -3.33 0.63
N ILE A 43 2.08 -4.10 -0.33
CA ILE A 43 1.69 -5.50 -0.15
C ILE A 43 2.61 -6.39 -0.99
N TRP A 44 3.42 -7.20 -0.31
CA TRP A 44 4.43 -8.06 -0.96
C TRP A 44 4.03 -9.54 -0.90
N ASN A 45 4.14 -10.25 -2.04
CA ASN A 45 3.89 -11.69 -2.12
C ASN A 45 5.02 -12.56 -1.55
N LYS A 46 6.06 -11.95 -0.94
CA LYS A 46 7.27 -12.60 -0.43
C LYS A 46 8.15 -13.25 -1.51
N LYS A 47 7.97 -12.82 -2.76
CA LYS A 47 8.73 -13.27 -3.92
C LYS A 47 9.10 -12.07 -4.78
N ASP A 48 8.33 -11.80 -5.81
CA ASP A 48 8.69 -10.94 -6.95
C ASP A 48 7.65 -9.86 -7.26
N THR A 49 6.57 -9.78 -6.48
CA THR A 49 5.44 -8.91 -6.77
C THR A 49 5.07 -8.06 -5.56
N VAL A 50 5.00 -6.75 -5.77
CA VAL A 50 4.39 -5.81 -4.83
C VAL A 50 3.16 -5.15 -5.43
N ILE A 51 2.16 -4.91 -4.60
CA ILE A 51 0.96 -4.15 -4.93
C ILE A 51 0.91 -2.90 -4.04
N LEU A 52 0.71 -1.75 -4.66
CA LEU A 52 0.51 -0.45 -4.01
C LEU A 52 -0.70 0.24 -4.63
N THR A 53 -1.24 1.26 -3.98
CA THR A 53 -2.22 2.14 -4.63
C THR A 53 -1.55 3.32 -5.33
N GLU A 54 -2.31 4.02 -6.18
CA GLU A 54 -1.94 5.29 -6.81
C GLU A 54 -1.51 6.38 -5.82
N ARG A 55 -1.75 6.20 -4.52
CA ARG A 55 -1.27 7.09 -3.46
C ARG A 55 0.25 7.32 -3.50
N ILE A 56 1.02 6.36 -4.01
CA ILE A 56 2.47 6.52 -4.17
C ILE A 56 2.83 7.74 -5.03
N PHE A 57 1.98 8.11 -6.00
CA PHE A 57 2.20 9.25 -6.88
C PHE A 57 1.96 10.57 -6.17
N ASP A 58 0.90 10.66 -5.36
CA ASP A 58 0.60 11.87 -4.58
C ASP A 58 1.66 12.16 -3.51
N ASP A 59 2.22 11.11 -2.91
CA ASP A 59 3.26 11.24 -1.89
C ASP A 59 4.64 11.54 -2.51
N ASN A 60 4.82 11.37 -3.82
CA ASN A 60 6.09 11.55 -4.55
C ASN A 60 5.89 12.35 -5.86
N ASP A 61 5.20 13.48 -5.78
CA ASP A 61 4.80 14.33 -6.92
C ASP A 61 5.97 14.87 -7.78
N ASP A 62 7.17 14.94 -7.20
CA ASP A 62 8.42 15.30 -7.89
C ASP A 62 8.97 14.17 -8.79
N TRP A 63 8.39 12.96 -8.75
CA TRP A 63 8.83 11.79 -9.51
C TRP A 63 7.81 11.39 -10.57
N THR A 64 8.30 10.85 -11.69
CA THR A 64 7.43 10.21 -12.67
C THR A 64 7.02 8.81 -12.22
N GLU A 65 5.92 8.29 -12.77
CA GLU A 65 5.46 6.92 -12.51
C GLU A 65 6.53 5.88 -12.86
N GLU A 66 7.23 6.04 -13.99
CA GLU A 66 8.32 5.15 -14.42
C GLU A 66 9.47 5.15 -13.41
N GLU A 67 9.93 6.33 -12.95
CA GLU A 67 11.01 6.42 -11.95
C GLU A 67 10.61 5.80 -10.60
N ILE A 68 9.35 5.94 -10.19
CA ILE A 68 8.83 5.32 -8.95
C ILE A 68 8.86 3.80 -9.07
N ILE A 69 8.38 3.26 -10.19
CA ILE A 69 8.35 1.81 -10.44
C ILE A 69 9.78 1.25 -10.45
N GLU A 70 10.69 1.85 -11.22
CA GLU A 70 12.09 1.42 -11.29
C GLU A 70 12.78 1.47 -9.91
N GLN A 71 12.51 2.51 -9.13
CA GLN A 71 13.08 2.66 -7.78
C GLN A 71 12.54 1.59 -6.82
N LEU A 72 11.25 1.24 -6.89
CA LEU A 72 10.66 0.17 -6.08
C LEU A 72 11.20 -1.21 -6.46
N GLU A 73 11.31 -1.50 -7.76
CA GLU A 73 11.90 -2.75 -8.26
C GLU A 73 13.33 -2.92 -7.75
N TRP A 74 14.13 -1.85 -7.81
CA TRP A 74 15.50 -1.85 -7.32
C TRP A 74 15.60 -1.99 -5.80
N ASP A 75 14.84 -1.20 -5.03
CA ASP A 75 14.92 -1.17 -3.57
C ASP A 75 14.47 -2.49 -2.92
N LEU A 76 13.52 -3.18 -3.55
CA LEU A 76 12.87 -4.37 -3.01
C LEU A 76 13.34 -5.68 -3.67
N ASP A 77 14.14 -5.60 -4.72
CA ASP A 77 14.58 -6.75 -5.55
C ASP A 77 13.38 -7.56 -6.07
N VAL A 78 12.41 -6.86 -6.65
CA VAL A 78 11.18 -7.42 -7.22
C VAL A 78 11.10 -7.13 -8.71
N SER A 79 10.43 -8.00 -9.47
CA SER A 79 10.29 -7.83 -10.93
C SER A 79 8.92 -7.33 -11.36
N ARG A 80 8.02 -7.06 -10.41
CA ARG A 80 6.64 -6.66 -10.68
C ARG A 80 6.15 -5.70 -9.60
N VAL A 81 5.86 -4.47 -10.02
CA VAL A 81 5.15 -3.46 -9.22
C VAL A 81 3.78 -3.24 -9.87
N ILE A 82 2.71 -3.51 -9.12
CA ILE A 82 1.32 -3.31 -9.58
C ILE A 82 0.75 -2.12 -8.82
N ILE A 83 0.27 -1.12 -9.55
CA ILE A 83 -0.41 0.04 -8.97
C ILE A 83 -1.91 -0.10 -9.22
N ILE A 84 -2.71 -0.09 -8.15
CA ILE A 84 -4.18 -0.16 -8.19
C ILE A 84 -4.81 1.19 -7.80
N PRO A 85 -6.04 1.50 -8.25
CA PRO A 85 -6.74 2.70 -7.79
C PRO A 85 -7.01 2.61 -6.28
N ALA A 86 -7.08 3.76 -5.59
CA ALA A 86 -7.48 3.79 -4.19
C ALA A 86 -9.01 3.68 -4.06
N GLU A 87 -9.51 3.12 -2.95
CA GLU A 87 -10.95 3.14 -2.67
C GLU A 87 -11.43 4.59 -2.44
N GLU A 88 -12.51 4.99 -3.12
CA GLU A 88 -13.05 6.34 -2.98
C GLU A 88 -13.44 6.66 -1.53
N GLY A 89 -12.91 7.76 -1.02
CA GLY A 89 -13.16 8.22 0.35
C GLY A 89 -12.39 7.44 1.44
N ASP A 90 -11.45 6.57 1.08
CA ASP A 90 -10.39 6.16 2.01
C ASP A 90 -9.32 7.27 2.06
N VAL A 91 -9.13 7.85 3.26
CA VAL A 91 -8.19 8.95 3.50
C VAL A 91 -6.73 8.48 3.47
N LEU A 92 -6.48 7.25 3.92
CA LEU A 92 -5.14 6.67 3.87
C LEU A 92 -4.82 6.15 2.48
N ALA A 93 -5.83 5.62 1.78
CA ALA A 93 -5.69 5.08 0.43
C ALA A 93 -4.60 3.98 0.38
N HIS A 94 -4.53 3.14 1.39
CA HIS A 94 -3.51 2.09 1.50
C HIS A 94 -3.98 0.77 0.89
N ALA A 95 -3.05 0.07 0.24
CA ALA A 95 -3.31 -1.24 -0.35
C ALA A 95 -3.65 -2.34 0.66
N ASP A 96 -3.15 -2.27 1.90
CA ASP A 96 -3.41 -3.27 2.95
C ASP A 96 -4.87 -3.36 3.37
N GLY A 97 -5.65 -2.32 3.11
CA GLY A 97 -7.09 -2.35 3.30
C GLY A 97 -7.85 -3.02 2.16
N MET A 98 -7.24 -3.11 1.00
CA MET A 98 -7.88 -3.54 -0.25
C MET A 98 -7.55 -4.97 -0.61
N VAL A 99 -6.27 -5.34 -0.50
CA VAL A 99 -5.73 -6.64 -0.92
C VAL A 99 -4.66 -7.15 0.03
N LYS A 100 -4.53 -8.47 0.15
CA LYS A 100 -3.47 -9.09 0.95
C LYS A 100 -3.11 -10.48 0.45
N PHE A 101 -1.84 -10.69 0.10
CA PHE A 101 -1.35 -12.01 -0.27
C PHE A 101 -1.46 -13.03 0.86
N ILE A 102 -1.94 -14.22 0.50
CA ILE A 102 -1.97 -15.43 1.34
C ILE A 102 -0.77 -16.30 0.99
N ASP A 103 -0.48 -16.40 -0.31
CA ASP A 103 0.70 -17.05 -0.87
C ASP A 103 1.18 -16.27 -2.12
N GLU A 104 2.04 -16.87 -2.94
CA GLU A 104 2.65 -16.23 -4.10
C GLU A 104 1.62 -15.78 -5.16
N HIS A 105 0.44 -16.43 -5.22
CA HIS A 105 -0.56 -16.26 -6.26
C HIS A 105 -1.98 -15.98 -5.75
N THR A 106 -2.28 -16.36 -4.51
CA THR A 106 -3.60 -16.18 -3.91
C THR A 106 -3.60 -14.96 -2.98
N MET A 107 -4.63 -14.11 -3.10
CA MET A 107 -4.83 -12.97 -2.21
C MET A 107 -6.26 -12.85 -1.72
N PHE A 108 -6.43 -12.30 -0.51
CA PHE A 108 -7.69 -11.72 -0.11
C PHE A 108 -7.92 -10.40 -0.85
N ILE A 109 -9.17 -10.14 -1.19
CA ILE A 109 -9.61 -8.85 -1.73
C ILE A 109 -10.91 -8.43 -1.03
N SER A 110 -11.02 -7.13 -0.74
CA SER A 110 -12.19 -6.58 -0.07
C SER A 110 -13.42 -6.73 -0.96
N ASP A 111 -14.58 -6.91 -0.35
CA ASP A 111 -15.85 -6.80 -1.06
C ASP A 111 -16.21 -5.34 -1.40
N PHE A 112 -15.43 -4.38 -0.89
CA PHE A 112 -15.62 -2.95 -1.05
C PHE A 112 -17.05 -2.50 -0.71
N LEU A 113 -17.61 -3.02 0.40
CA LEU A 113 -18.99 -2.75 0.81
C LEU A 113 -20.04 -3.18 -0.24
N GLY A 114 -19.69 -4.17 -1.07
CA GLY A 114 -20.52 -4.65 -2.18
C GLY A 114 -20.36 -3.87 -3.49
N ASP A 115 -19.34 -3.02 -3.62
CA ASP A 115 -18.99 -2.39 -4.89
C ASP A 115 -18.29 -3.39 -5.83
N ASP A 116 -19.10 -4.22 -6.49
CA ASP A 116 -18.64 -5.24 -7.41
C ASP A 116 -17.88 -4.65 -8.62
N GLU A 117 -18.29 -3.48 -9.12
CA GLU A 117 -17.64 -2.83 -10.28
C GLU A 117 -16.22 -2.41 -9.94
N PHE A 118 -16.04 -1.74 -8.80
CA PHE A 118 -14.71 -1.36 -8.33
C PHE A 118 -13.85 -2.58 -8.01
N ARG A 119 -14.40 -3.61 -7.37
CA ARG A 119 -13.69 -4.87 -7.12
C ARG A 119 -13.18 -5.49 -8.41
N TYR A 120 -14.04 -5.65 -9.42
CA TYR A 120 -13.64 -6.25 -10.69
C TYR A 120 -12.59 -5.42 -11.40
N HIS A 121 -12.67 -4.09 -11.32
CA HIS A 121 -11.65 -3.21 -11.88
C HIS A 121 -10.26 -3.44 -11.25
N VAL A 122 -10.19 -3.51 -9.91
CA VAL A 122 -8.94 -3.82 -9.18
C VAL A 122 -8.42 -5.21 -9.58
N GLN A 123 -9.30 -6.22 -9.64
CA GLN A 123 -8.92 -7.58 -10.06
C GLN A 123 -8.36 -7.61 -11.48
N GLN A 124 -8.97 -6.87 -12.41
CA GLN A 124 -8.51 -6.79 -13.80
C GLN A 124 -7.10 -6.21 -13.89
N ILE A 125 -6.83 -5.09 -13.22
CA ILE A 125 -5.49 -4.47 -13.21
C ILE A 125 -4.44 -5.46 -12.69
N ILE A 126 -4.74 -6.15 -11.59
CA ILE A 126 -3.83 -7.15 -11.03
C ILE A 126 -3.62 -8.31 -12.02
N GLN A 127 -4.69 -8.84 -12.61
CA GLN A 127 -4.61 -9.98 -13.53
C GLN A 127 -3.95 -9.66 -14.87
N GLU A 128 -3.99 -8.41 -15.33
CA GLU A 128 -3.25 -7.97 -16.52
C GLU A 128 -1.74 -8.14 -16.36
N GLN A 129 -1.22 -7.92 -15.15
CA GLN A 129 0.21 -8.05 -14.84
C GLN A 129 0.55 -9.42 -14.24
N MET A 130 -0.41 -10.05 -13.58
CA MET A 130 -0.30 -11.33 -12.86
C MET A 130 -1.48 -12.26 -13.23
N PRO A 131 -1.49 -12.86 -14.43
CA PRO A 131 -2.62 -13.68 -14.91
C PRO A 131 -2.94 -14.89 -14.03
N GLU A 132 -1.97 -15.37 -13.25
CA GLU A 132 -2.07 -16.44 -12.28
C GLU A 132 -2.71 -16.04 -10.94
N ALA A 133 -3.05 -14.75 -10.75
CA ALA A 133 -3.65 -14.27 -9.51
C ALA A 133 -5.03 -14.88 -9.24
N GLU A 134 -5.18 -15.45 -8.04
CA GLU A 134 -6.43 -15.97 -7.49
C GLU A 134 -6.94 -15.06 -6.36
N PHE A 135 -8.25 -14.86 -6.29
CA PHE A 135 -8.87 -13.95 -5.33
C PHE A 135 -9.86 -14.65 -4.42
N ILE A 136 -9.72 -14.42 -3.12
CA ILE A 136 -10.71 -14.78 -2.11
C ILE A 136 -11.37 -13.48 -1.63
N VAL A 137 -12.62 -13.27 -2.01
CA VAL A 137 -13.40 -12.09 -1.58
C VAL A 137 -13.77 -12.25 -0.11
N VAL A 138 -13.52 -11.22 0.68
CA VAL A 138 -13.95 -11.17 2.08
C VAL A 138 -14.71 -9.88 2.39
N PRO A 139 -15.66 -9.91 3.34
CA PRO A 139 -16.42 -8.72 3.70
C PRO A 139 -15.51 -7.63 4.26
N SER A 140 -15.72 -6.38 3.85
CA SER A 140 -15.08 -5.23 4.47
C SER A 140 -15.40 -5.18 5.96
N SER A 141 -14.39 -4.89 6.79
CA SER A 141 -14.59 -4.66 8.23
C SER A 141 -15.30 -3.33 8.52
N TYR A 142 -15.42 -2.47 7.52
CA TYR A 142 -16.12 -1.20 7.60
C TYR A 142 -17.57 -1.40 7.18
N THR A 143 -18.48 -0.58 7.69
CA THR A 143 -19.92 -0.69 7.40
C THR A 143 -20.47 0.53 6.68
N GLU A 144 -19.71 1.64 6.61
CA GLU A 144 -20.17 2.90 6.03
C GLU A 144 -19.07 3.66 5.27
N LYS A 145 -19.44 4.39 4.21
CA LYS A 145 -18.51 5.24 3.43
C LYS A 145 -17.95 6.36 4.31
N GLY A 146 -16.63 6.54 4.27
CA GLY A 146 -15.92 7.56 5.06
C GLY A 146 -15.69 7.19 6.53
N GLN A 147 -16.03 5.96 6.94
CA GLN A 147 -15.64 5.44 8.25
C GLN A 147 -14.12 5.27 8.29
N TYR A 148 -13.48 5.92 9.26
CA TYR A 148 -12.05 5.87 9.55
C TYR A 148 -11.87 5.89 11.07
N ASP A 149 -10.97 5.04 11.59
CA ASP A 149 -10.66 5.01 13.02
C ASP A 149 -9.66 6.14 13.36
N GLN A 150 -10.07 7.11 14.17
CA GLN A 150 -9.21 8.23 14.56
C GLN A 150 -8.12 7.83 15.57
N GLU A 151 -8.29 6.70 16.26
CA GLU A 151 -7.31 6.16 17.22
C GLU A 151 -6.34 5.18 16.54
N ILE A 152 -6.76 4.55 15.45
CA ILE A 152 -5.94 3.62 14.65
C ILE A 152 -5.85 4.11 13.21
N ALA A 153 -4.69 4.63 12.81
CA ALA A 153 -4.41 4.88 11.39
C ALA A 153 -4.32 3.55 10.62
N SER A 154 -5.49 3.04 10.22
CA SER A 154 -5.65 1.83 9.43
C SER A 154 -6.52 2.15 8.23
N ALA A 155 -6.16 1.59 7.08
CA ALA A 155 -6.98 1.63 5.88
C ALA A 155 -8.37 1.05 6.16
N LYS A 156 -9.31 1.28 5.24
CA LYS A 156 -10.59 0.55 5.25
C LYS A 156 -10.35 -0.94 4.99
N GLY A 157 -10.02 -1.69 6.04
CA GLY A 157 -9.36 -2.97 5.91
C GLY A 157 -10.19 -4.24 5.88
N LEU A 158 -9.49 -5.26 5.36
CA LEU A 158 -9.74 -6.71 5.36
C LEU A 158 -9.62 -7.33 6.76
#